data_AF-A0A3M2ZSG2-F1
#
_entry.id   AF-A0A3M2ZSG2-F1
#
_cell.length_a   1.000
_cell.length_b   1.000
_cell.length_c   1.000
_cell.angle_alpha   90.00
_cell.angle_beta   90.00
_cell.angle_gamma   90.00
#
_symmetry.space_group_name_H-M   'P 1'
#
loop_
_entity.id
_entity.type
_entity.pdbx_description
1 polymer ?
#
loop_
_entity_poly.entity_id
_entity_poly.type
_entity_poly.pdbx_seq_one_letter_code
_entity_poly.pdbx_strand_id
1 'polypeptide(L)'
;MRQKTTDPRAFRLGRTLAWLAVDSVPEYNAQKVTQLKGLPADRLKNYQERFEQGQFADLIIDVEASLASSPFWFDGQHLIWNCLNALGAEAALQDVQAQFALLLKRIPDVIQLRFHDGTPFANAQTLQWISAHIVPPAPSAEHRY
;
A
#
# COMPACT_ATOMS: atom_id res chain seq x y z
N MET A 1 19.57 0.25 15.57
CA MET A 1 18.20 -0.31 15.50
C MET A 1 17.45 0.07 14.22
N ARG A 2 17.51 1.33 13.73
CA ARG A 2 16.86 1.78 12.47
C ARG A 2 17.10 0.91 11.23
N GLN A 3 18.31 0.36 11.06
CA GLN A 3 18.69 -0.40 9.87
C GLN A 3 17.96 -1.75 9.72
N LYS A 4 17.40 -2.31 10.81
CA LYS A 4 16.56 -3.52 10.72
C LYS A 4 15.14 -3.20 10.25
N THR A 5 14.61 -2.03 10.61
CA THR A 5 13.23 -1.62 10.29
C THR A 5 13.08 -1.21 8.83
N THR A 6 14.15 -0.76 8.18
CA THR A 6 14.17 -0.31 6.79
C THR A 6 14.87 -1.29 5.85
N ASP A 7 14.97 -2.57 6.22
CA ASP A 7 15.57 -3.59 5.34
C ASP A 7 14.63 -3.86 4.15
N PRO A 8 15.04 -3.55 2.90
CA PRO A 8 14.20 -3.72 1.71
C PRO A 8 13.67 -5.15 1.56
N ARG A 9 14.47 -6.15 1.97
CA ARG A 9 14.11 -7.57 1.87
C ARG A 9 12.89 -7.93 2.70
N ALA A 10 12.70 -7.26 3.84
CA ALA A 10 11.55 -7.50 4.70
C ALA A 10 10.25 -7.07 4.01
N PHE A 11 10.24 -5.90 3.36
CA PHE A 11 9.09 -5.41 2.61
C PHE A 11 8.75 -6.33 1.44
N ARG A 12 9.77 -6.74 0.68
CA ARG A 12 9.63 -7.68 -0.44
C ARG A 12 9.00 -9.01 0.00
N LEU A 13 9.53 -9.60 1.08
CA LEU A 13 8.98 -10.83 1.64
C LEU A 13 7.54 -10.65 2.11
N GLY A 14 7.24 -9.56 2.83
CA GLY A 14 5.89 -9.27 3.32
C GLY A 14 4.86 -9.18 2.18
N ARG A 15 5.18 -8.46 1.08
CA ARG A 15 4.27 -8.33 -0.07
C ARG A 15 4.13 -9.64 -0.83
N THR A 16 5.23 -10.38 -0.97
CA THR A 16 5.18 -11.71 -1.58
C THR A 16 4.22 -12.60 -0.79
N LEU A 17 4.37 -12.70 0.53
CA LEU A 17 3.49 -13.52 1.37
C LEU A 17 2.03 -13.05 1.32
N ALA A 18 1.79 -11.74 1.37
CA ALA A 18 0.45 -11.16 1.37
C ALA A 18 -0.30 -11.36 0.05
N TRP A 19 0.42 -11.37 -1.08
CA TRP A 19 -0.19 -11.35 -2.41
C TRP A 19 0.12 -12.57 -3.27
N LEU A 20 0.89 -13.55 -2.79
CA LEU A 20 1.25 -14.76 -3.56
C LEU A 20 0.01 -15.47 -4.10
N ALA A 21 -1.02 -15.64 -3.27
CA ALA A 21 -2.26 -16.33 -3.60
C ALA A 21 -3.35 -15.43 -4.20
N VAL A 22 -3.08 -14.14 -4.43
CA VAL A 22 -4.07 -13.18 -4.93
C VAL A 22 -4.02 -13.13 -6.45
N ASP A 23 -4.71 -14.05 -7.12
CA ASP A 23 -4.70 -14.15 -8.59
C ASP A 23 -5.87 -13.43 -9.28
N SER A 24 -6.88 -13.03 -8.51
CA SER A 24 -8.03 -12.27 -8.98
C SER A 24 -8.46 -11.22 -7.97
N VAL A 25 -9.28 -10.27 -8.43
CA VAL A 25 -9.96 -9.34 -7.55
C VAL A 25 -10.97 -10.09 -6.66
N PRO A 26 -11.18 -9.66 -5.40
CA PRO A 26 -12.22 -10.22 -4.55
C PRO A 26 -13.61 -10.01 -5.17
N GLU A 27 -14.56 -10.88 -4.85
CA GLU A 27 -15.95 -10.70 -5.29
C GLU A 27 -16.53 -9.38 -4.77
N TYR A 28 -17.26 -8.68 -5.64
CA TYR A 28 -17.86 -7.38 -5.34
C TYR A 28 -19.23 -7.22 -6.00
N ASN A 29 -20.07 -6.34 -5.44
CA ASN A 29 -21.40 -6.02 -5.97
C ASN A 29 -21.38 -4.91 -7.03
N ALA A 30 -22.54 -4.53 -7.59
CA ALA A 30 -22.63 -3.49 -8.62
C ALA A 30 -22.00 -2.13 -8.21
N GLN A 31 -21.89 -1.86 -6.91
CA GLN A 31 -21.31 -0.66 -6.30
C GLN A 31 -19.81 -0.81 -5.96
N LYS A 32 -19.14 -1.87 -6.44
CA LYS A 32 -17.72 -2.18 -6.18
C LYS A 32 -17.41 -2.47 -4.70
N VAL A 33 -18.41 -2.83 -3.91
CA VAL A 33 -18.27 -3.20 -2.50
C VAL A 33 -18.04 -4.70 -2.37
N THR A 34 -17.01 -5.07 -1.62
CA THR A 34 -16.62 -6.46 -1.30
C THR A 34 -17.14 -6.88 0.07
N GLN A 35 -17.05 -8.18 0.39
CA GLN A 35 -17.34 -8.70 1.74
C GLN A 35 -16.15 -8.57 2.71
N LEU A 36 -15.03 -7.99 2.26
CA LEU A 36 -13.82 -7.86 3.06
C LEU A 36 -13.99 -6.77 4.13
N LYS A 37 -13.41 -7.04 5.30
CA LYS A 37 -13.42 -6.09 6.43
C LYS A 37 -12.18 -5.20 6.37
N GLY A 38 -12.42 -3.89 6.44
CA GLY A 38 -11.35 -2.92 6.68
C GLY A 38 -10.88 -2.96 8.13
N LEU A 39 -9.87 -2.14 8.44
CA LEU A 39 -9.42 -1.97 9.81
C LEU A 39 -10.40 -1.13 10.63
N PRO A 40 -10.48 -1.36 11.96
CA PRO A 40 -11.24 -0.51 12.87
C PRO A 40 -10.80 0.96 12.82
N ALA A 41 -11.74 1.89 12.92
CA ALA A 41 -11.49 3.33 12.81
C ALA A 41 -10.57 3.89 13.91
N ASP A 42 -10.65 3.35 15.12
CA ASP A 42 -9.76 3.66 16.24
C ASP A 42 -8.30 3.29 15.93
N ARG A 43 -8.08 2.14 15.28
CA ARG A 43 -6.75 1.71 14.83
C ARG A 43 -6.21 2.65 13.75
N LEU A 44 -7.04 3.00 12.76
CA LEU A 44 -6.65 3.94 11.70
C LEU A 44 -6.26 5.32 12.29
N LYS A 45 -7.05 5.81 13.26
CA LYS A 45 -6.76 7.06 13.96
C LYS A 45 -5.44 7.00 14.72
N ASN A 46 -5.17 5.89 15.43
CA ASN A 46 -3.91 5.70 16.14
C ASN A 46 -2.69 5.75 15.20
N TYR A 47 -2.79 5.14 14.02
CA TYR A 47 -1.71 5.21 13.03
C TYR A 47 -1.44 6.62 12.53
N GLN A 48 -2.50 7.40 12.27
CA GLN A 48 -2.37 8.80 11.87
C GLN A 48 -1.71 9.65 12.97
N GLU A 49 -2.16 9.52 14.22
CA GLU A 49 -1.59 10.25 15.36
C GLU A 49 -0.09 9.93 15.56
N ARG A 50 0.30 8.65 15.41
CA ARG A 50 1.71 8.23 15.53
C ARG A 50 2.57 8.72 14.37
N PHE A 51 2.01 8.80 13.16
CA PHE A 51 2.68 9.38 12.01
C PHE A 51 3.00 10.85 12.26
N GLU A 52 2.01 11.63 12.74
CA GLU A 52 2.17 13.04 13.09
C GLU A 52 3.18 13.27 14.21
N GLN A 53 3.32 12.32 15.13
CA GLN A 53 4.34 12.33 16.19
C GLN A 53 5.74 11.89 15.72
N GLY A 54 5.91 11.52 14.44
CA GLY A 54 7.20 11.12 13.88
C GLY A 54 7.67 9.72 14.31
N GLN A 55 6.78 8.85 14.80
CA GLN A 55 7.10 7.50 15.27
C GLN A 55 7.27 6.48 14.13
N PHE A 56 7.91 6.88 13.03
CA PHE A 56 7.89 6.16 11.74
C PHE A 56 8.39 4.72 11.85
N ALA A 57 9.49 4.48 12.59
CA ALA A 57 10.08 3.15 12.68
C ALA A 57 9.15 2.14 13.36
N ASP A 58 8.58 2.49 14.51
CA ASP A 58 7.65 1.61 15.22
C ASP A 58 6.32 1.50 14.48
N LEU A 59 5.89 2.58 13.83
CA LEU A 59 4.66 2.59 13.04
C LEU A 59 4.74 1.61 11.86
N ILE A 60 5.88 1.54 11.17
CA ILE A 60 6.09 0.57 10.08
C ILE A 60 5.80 -0.86 10.55
N ILE A 61 6.31 -1.25 11.73
CA ILE A 61 6.15 -2.62 12.25
C ILE A 61 4.66 -2.95 12.44
N ASP A 62 3.91 -2.04 13.04
CA ASP A 62 2.49 -2.27 13.33
C ASP A 62 1.63 -2.22 12.06
N VAL A 63 1.98 -1.39 11.09
CA VAL A 63 1.28 -1.33 9.80
C VAL A 63 1.57 -2.57 8.97
N GLU A 64 2.80 -3.10 8.96
CA GLU A 64 3.13 -4.40 8.32
C GLU A 64 2.30 -5.54 8.90
N ALA A 65 2.14 -5.59 10.23
CA ALA A 65 1.32 -6.60 10.89
C ALA A 65 -0.16 -6.51 10.45
N SER A 66 -0.70 -5.30 10.33
CA SER A 66 -2.06 -5.10 9.80
C SER A 66 -2.18 -5.52 8.33
N LEU A 67 -1.20 -5.18 7.49
CA LEU A 67 -1.18 -5.55 6.07
C LEU A 67 -1.13 -7.06 5.84
N ALA A 68 -0.46 -7.81 6.72
CA ALA A 68 -0.46 -9.28 6.66
C ALA A 68 -1.88 -9.87 6.83
N SER A 69 -2.74 -9.23 7.62
CA SER A 69 -4.13 -9.65 7.84
C SER A 69 -5.16 -8.99 6.91
N SER A 70 -4.80 -7.85 6.32
CA SER A 70 -5.67 -7.04 5.47
C SER A 70 -4.90 -6.57 4.22
N PRO A 71 -4.59 -7.50 3.29
CA PRO A 71 -3.70 -7.25 2.15
C PRO A 71 -4.23 -6.24 1.12
N PHE A 72 -5.52 -5.94 1.17
CA PHE A 72 -6.19 -4.97 0.29
C PHE A 72 -6.34 -3.58 0.91
N TRP A 73 -5.79 -3.34 2.11
CA TRP A 73 -5.75 -2.01 2.71
C TRP A 73 -4.57 -1.22 2.13
N PHE A 74 -4.77 -0.64 0.94
CA PHE A 74 -3.70 0.04 0.19
C PHE A 74 -3.30 1.38 0.81
N ASP A 75 -4.18 2.01 1.59
CA ASP A 75 -3.82 3.18 2.40
C ASP A 75 -2.69 2.84 3.40
N GLY A 76 -2.62 1.60 3.90
CA GLY A 76 -1.51 1.13 4.72
C GLY A 76 -0.19 1.05 3.95
N GLN A 77 -0.22 0.67 2.67
CA GLN A 77 0.98 0.68 1.81
C GLN A 77 1.50 2.10 1.61
N HIS A 78 0.61 3.04 1.35
CA HIS A 78 0.95 4.46 1.20
C HIS A 78 1.50 5.05 2.52
N LEU A 79 0.93 4.66 3.66
CA LEU A 79 1.45 5.07 4.98
C LEU A 79 2.88 4.56 5.22
N ILE A 80 3.17 3.30 4.88
CA ILE A 80 4.53 2.76 4.98
C ILE A 80 5.49 3.51 4.05
N TRP A 81 5.06 3.80 2.82
CA TRP A 81 5.84 4.62 1.89
C TRP A 81 6.16 6.00 2.47
N ASN A 82 5.18 6.69 3.07
CA ASN A 82 5.40 7.98 3.73
C ASN A 82 6.38 7.87 4.91
N CYS A 83 6.28 6.82 5.73
CA CYS A 83 7.21 6.56 6.83
C CYS A 83 8.65 6.33 6.33
N LEU A 84 8.81 5.53 5.29
CA LEU A 84 10.12 5.24 4.69
C LEU A 84 10.73 6.49 4.04
N ASN A 85 9.91 7.33 3.42
CA ASN A 85 10.34 8.61 2.87
C ASN A 85 10.83 9.56 3.97
N ALA A 86 10.10 9.66 5.08
CA ALA A 86 10.53 10.46 6.23
C ALA A 86 11.82 9.93 6.90
N LEU A 87 12.10 8.64 6.77
CA LEU A 87 13.33 8.00 7.25
C LEU A 87 14.49 8.02 6.23
N GLY A 88 14.28 8.51 5.00
CA GLY A 88 15.28 8.51 3.92
C GLY A 88 15.67 7.11 3.43
N ALA A 89 14.76 6.13 3.54
CA ALA A 89 15.02 4.72 3.26
C ALA A 89 14.76 4.34 1.79
N GLU A 90 15.55 4.90 0.87
CA GLU A 90 15.34 4.81 -0.58
C GLU A 90 15.21 3.37 -1.10
N ALA A 91 16.10 2.46 -0.70
CA ALA A 91 16.06 1.07 -1.16
C ALA A 91 14.76 0.35 -0.74
N ALA A 92 14.22 0.66 0.44
CA ALA A 92 12.97 0.10 0.91
C ALA A 92 11.76 0.71 0.19
N LEU A 93 11.79 2.01 -0.12
CA LEU A 93 10.76 2.66 -0.94
C LEU A 93 10.63 1.97 -2.30
N GLN A 94 11.77 1.72 -2.96
CA GLN A 94 11.80 1.06 -4.27
C GLN A 94 11.22 -0.35 -4.22
N ASP A 95 11.51 -1.13 -3.18
CA ASP A 95 10.93 -2.47 -3.03
C ASP A 95 9.42 -2.41 -2.76
N VAL A 96 8.94 -1.49 -1.92
CA VAL A 96 7.49 -1.29 -1.70
C VAL A 96 6.79 -0.91 -3.01
N GLN A 97 7.35 0.05 -3.75
CA GLN A 97 6.80 0.49 -5.03
C GLN A 97 6.78 -0.64 -6.06
N ALA A 98 7.89 -1.34 -6.23
CA ALA A 98 8.03 -2.43 -7.20
C ALA A 98 7.05 -3.58 -6.91
N GLN A 99 6.94 -4.00 -5.64
CA GLN A 99 6.00 -5.05 -5.27
C GLN A 99 4.55 -4.64 -5.49
N PHE A 100 4.20 -3.39 -5.18
CA PHE A 100 2.83 -2.92 -5.40
C PHE A 100 2.51 -2.76 -6.89
N ALA A 101 3.46 -2.30 -7.70
CA ALA A 101 3.32 -2.24 -9.16
C ALA A 101 3.08 -3.63 -9.78
N LEU A 102 3.74 -4.67 -9.27
CA LEU A 102 3.50 -6.06 -9.71
C LEU A 102 2.07 -6.52 -9.41
N LEU A 103 1.53 -6.19 -8.23
CA LEU A 103 0.13 -6.49 -7.92
C LEU A 103 -0.82 -5.77 -8.88
N LEU A 104 -0.64 -4.46 -9.07
CA LEU A 104 -1.51 -3.65 -9.92
C LEU A 104 -1.40 -4.04 -11.39
N LYS A 105 -0.25 -4.55 -11.85
CA LYS A 105 -0.12 -5.13 -13.18
C LYS A 105 -0.96 -6.40 -13.35
N ARG A 106 -1.11 -7.20 -12.30
CA ARG A 106 -1.89 -8.45 -12.32
C ARG A 106 -3.39 -8.18 -12.18
N ILE A 107 -3.80 -7.25 -11.31
CA ILE A 107 -5.20 -6.93 -11.03
C ILE A 107 -5.44 -5.40 -10.93
N PRO A 108 -5.39 -4.66 -12.05
CA PRO A 108 -5.40 -3.19 -12.03
C PRO A 108 -6.66 -2.57 -11.42
N ASP A 109 -7.83 -3.20 -11.64
CA ASP A 109 -9.12 -2.67 -11.17
C ASP A 109 -9.33 -2.80 -9.65
N VAL A 110 -8.43 -3.50 -8.94
CA VAL A 110 -8.53 -3.72 -7.49
C VAL A 110 -8.56 -2.42 -6.69
N ILE A 111 -7.94 -1.35 -7.20
CA ILE A 111 -7.86 -0.04 -6.53
C ILE A 111 -9.20 0.70 -6.48
N GLN A 112 -10.18 0.27 -7.30
CA GLN A 112 -11.51 0.87 -7.34
C GLN A 112 -12.49 0.23 -6.34
N LEU A 113 -12.06 -0.86 -5.68
CA LEU A 113 -12.91 -1.64 -4.79
C LEU A 113 -13.00 -1.03 -3.39
N ARG A 114 -14.05 -1.44 -2.69
CA ARG A 114 -14.40 -0.98 -1.35
C ARG A 114 -14.58 -2.16 -0.40
N PHE A 115 -14.27 -1.94 0.86
CA PHE A 115 -14.62 -2.84 1.96
C PHE A 115 -16.14 -2.88 2.17
N HIS A 116 -16.60 -3.85 2.96
CA HIS A 116 -18.02 -4.08 3.25
C HIS A 116 -18.78 -2.87 3.83
N ASP A 117 -18.07 -1.93 4.46
CA ASP A 117 -18.59 -0.70 5.04
C ASP A 117 -18.60 0.48 4.04
N GLY A 118 -18.16 0.25 2.80
CA GLY A 118 -18.05 1.27 1.74
C GLY A 118 -16.73 2.04 1.73
N THR A 119 -15.86 1.83 2.73
CA THR A 119 -14.53 2.43 2.78
C THR A 119 -13.71 1.95 1.58
N PRO A 120 -13.09 2.85 0.78
CA PRO A 120 -12.29 2.42 -0.38
C PRO A 120 -11.01 1.70 0.06
N PHE A 121 -10.54 0.77 -0.77
CA PHE A 121 -9.23 0.13 -0.57
C PHE A 121 -8.08 1.14 -0.66
N ALA A 122 -8.22 2.11 -1.57
CA ALA A 122 -7.33 3.26 -1.73
C ALA A 122 -8.14 4.55 -1.68
N ASN A 123 -7.87 5.42 -0.72
CA ASN A 123 -8.45 6.75 -0.66
C ASN A 123 -7.88 7.68 -1.76
N ALA A 124 -8.40 8.90 -1.85
CA ALA A 124 -8.01 9.85 -2.89
C ALA A 124 -6.50 10.17 -2.90
N GLN A 125 -5.86 10.30 -1.73
CA GLN A 125 -4.42 10.55 -1.63
C GLN A 125 -3.62 9.32 -2.06
N THR A 126 -4.07 8.12 -1.67
CA THR A 126 -3.44 6.86 -2.08
C THR A 126 -3.55 6.63 -3.58
N LEU A 127 -4.69 6.98 -4.19
CA LEU A 127 -4.85 6.93 -5.65
C LEU A 127 -3.90 7.91 -6.37
N GLN A 128 -3.73 9.13 -5.85
CA GLN A 128 -2.75 10.09 -6.39
C GLN A 128 -1.32 9.56 -6.29
N TRP A 129 -0.95 8.98 -5.14
CA TRP A 129 0.35 8.33 -4.96
C TRP A 129 0.56 7.17 -5.92
N ILE A 130 -0.46 6.31 -6.12
CA ILE A 130 -0.41 5.20 -7.08
C ILE A 130 -0.10 5.71 -8.48
N SER A 131 -0.82 6.75 -8.94
CA SER A 131 -0.60 7.33 -10.27
C SER A 131 0.77 7.99 -10.43
N ALA A 132 1.33 8.57 -9.36
CA ALA A 132 2.61 9.25 -9.42
C ALA A 132 3.82 8.31 -9.30
N HIS A 133 3.73 7.27 -8.47
CA HIS A 133 4.89 6.49 -8.03
C HIS A 133 4.82 4.99 -8.34
N ILE A 134 3.65 4.43 -8.62
CA ILE A 134 3.46 2.98 -8.76
C ILE A 134 3.16 2.59 -10.21
N VAL A 135 2.23 3.30 -10.83
CA VAL A 135 1.89 3.15 -12.25
C VAL A 135 2.17 4.50 -12.92
N PRO A 136 3.44 4.95 -12.96
CA PRO A 136 3.75 6.20 -13.62
C PRO A 136 3.29 6.11 -15.08
N PRO A 137 2.69 7.17 -15.63
CA PRO A 137 2.30 7.18 -17.02
C PRO A 137 3.50 6.79 -17.88
N ALA A 138 3.26 5.95 -18.90
CA ALA A 138 4.32 5.59 -19.84
C ALA A 138 4.97 6.88 -20.34
N PRO A 139 6.31 6.97 -20.38
CA PRO A 139 6.96 8.18 -20.88
C PRO A 139 6.40 8.44 -22.27
N SER A 140 5.82 9.64 -22.45
CA SER A 140 5.33 10.10 -23.74
C SER A 140 6.44 9.83 -24.76
N ALA A 141 6.12 9.08 -25.81
CA ALA A 141 7.05 8.81 -26.90
C ALA A 141 7.28 10.10 -27.68
N GLU A 142 8.05 11.02 -27.12
CA GLU A 142 8.35 12.31 -27.72
C GLU A 142 9.78 12.30 -28.29
N HIS A 143 9.80 12.29 -29.62
CA HIS A 143 10.85 12.75 -30.52
C HIS A 143 12.12 11.89 -30.64
N ARG A 144 12.02 10.80 -31.40
CA ARG A 144 13.12 10.34 -32.26
C ARG A 144 12.81 10.73 -33.71
N TYR A 145 13.25 11.91 -34.12
CA TYR A 145 13.50 12.27 -35.51
C TYR A 145 14.88 12.92 -35.59
#